data_AF-A0A9D9DRP8-F1
#
_entry.id   AF-A0A9D9DRP8-F1
#
_cell.length_a   1.000
_cell.length_b   1.000
_cell.length_c   1.000
_cell.angle_alpha   90.00
_cell.angle_beta   90.00
_cell.angle_gamma   90.00
#
_symmetry.space_group_name_H-M   'P 1'
#
loop_
_entity.id
_entity.type
_entity.pdbx_description
1 polymer ?
#
loop_
_entity_poly.entity_id
_entity_poly.type
_entity_poly.pdbx_seq_one_letter_code
_entity_poly.pdbx_strand_id
1 'polypeptide(L)'
;MEALKQVYERISFLRDNGIKMKDIAARTGFSPSVLSALYSTVIPEYEKNLQQGEDQEEALDHALILVNNVSRKKLMASLPSLLSTLATMDVPALPHKGYFGNPFLSAIGQGMAAAVKGIEPFCGTYLSYSISSNGKKLKIEPYLLAMADNGLYAEAFHNNAYGAQHQGAVLMNGASHIYICFNEFQDPQLSLFYICLKIPMYDRPPFLRGLYLCLDYNHNPIARRILFVRQSSSTDRESFRKMQGFMKDFDQLDEDERKIYDYTCTEADSIRLCNIPSPQMDYGDLQQEKAILRENPK
;
A
#
# COMPACT_ATOMS: atom_id res chain seq x y z
N MET A 1 -35.55 22.02 3.72
CA MET A 1 -34.76 22.87 2.81
C MET A 1 -33.26 22.61 2.95
N GLU A 2 -32.73 22.41 4.16
CA GLU A 2 -31.37 21.86 4.39
C GLU A 2 -31.14 20.47 3.77
N ALA A 3 -32.24 19.73 3.60
CA ALA A 3 -32.30 18.45 2.91
C ALA A 3 -31.75 18.47 1.46
N LEU A 4 -31.98 19.54 0.67
CA LEU A 4 -31.48 19.60 -0.71
C LEU A 4 -29.96 19.78 -0.76
N LYS A 5 -29.43 20.62 0.14
CA LYS A 5 -27.99 20.78 0.32
C LYS A 5 -27.32 19.48 0.77
N GLN A 6 -27.91 18.77 1.74
CA GLN A 6 -27.43 17.46 2.17
C GLN A 6 -27.44 16.42 1.04
N VAL A 7 -28.47 16.43 0.17
CA VAL A 7 -28.50 15.58 -1.04
C VAL A 7 -27.33 15.92 -1.96
N TYR A 8 -27.07 17.21 -2.22
CA TYR A 8 -25.98 17.64 -3.09
C TYR A 8 -24.60 17.25 -2.52
N GLU A 9 -24.34 17.54 -1.24
CA GLU A 9 -23.09 17.18 -0.57
C GLU A 9 -22.87 15.66 -0.58
N ARG A 10 -23.92 14.88 -0.31
CA ARG A 10 -23.80 13.42 -0.30
C ARG A 10 -23.60 12.84 -1.70
N ILE A 11 -24.30 13.34 -2.72
CA ILE A 11 -24.08 12.91 -4.10
C ILE A 11 -22.66 13.30 -4.58
N SER A 12 -22.20 14.53 -4.27
CA SER A 12 -20.82 14.96 -4.54
C SER A 12 -19.82 14.00 -3.91
N PHE A 13 -19.97 13.71 -2.61
CA PHE A 13 -19.09 12.78 -1.90
C PHE A 13 -19.06 11.39 -2.55
N LEU A 14 -20.22 10.81 -2.89
CA LEU A 14 -20.27 9.49 -3.54
C LEU A 14 -19.61 9.51 -4.93
N ARG A 15 -19.79 10.61 -5.68
CA ARG A 15 -19.23 10.79 -7.03
C ARG A 15 -17.72 10.99 -7.00
N ASP A 16 -17.20 11.79 -6.07
CA ASP A 16 -15.78 12.03 -5.86
C ASP A 16 -15.04 10.73 -5.52
N ASN A 17 -15.69 9.88 -4.74
CA ASN A 17 -15.25 8.54 -4.38
C ASN A 17 -15.56 7.45 -5.44
N GLY A 18 -15.90 7.85 -6.66
CA GLY A 18 -15.90 6.94 -7.83
C GLY A 18 -17.19 6.15 -8.07
N ILE A 19 -18.22 6.29 -7.23
CA ILE A 19 -19.53 5.65 -7.48
C ILE A 19 -20.19 6.34 -8.67
N LYS A 20 -20.66 5.60 -9.70
CA LYS A 20 -21.25 6.20 -10.91
C LYS A 20 -22.69 6.65 -10.65
N MET A 21 -23.13 7.70 -11.37
CA MET A 21 -24.49 8.24 -11.23
C MET A 21 -25.58 7.17 -11.44
N LYS A 22 -25.35 6.22 -12.37
CA LYS A 22 -26.23 5.08 -12.61
C LYS A 22 -26.38 4.14 -11.40
N ASP A 23 -25.33 4.00 -10.60
CA ASP A 23 -25.29 3.09 -9.44
C ASP A 23 -26.01 3.75 -8.25
N ILE A 24 -25.87 5.08 -8.11
CA ILE A 24 -26.66 5.88 -7.17
C ILE A 24 -28.15 5.79 -7.53
N ALA A 25 -28.48 5.97 -8.81
CA ALA A 25 -29.84 5.90 -9.33
C ALA A 25 -30.52 4.55 -9.06
N ALA A 26 -29.78 3.45 -9.28
CA ALA A 26 -30.28 2.10 -9.04
C ALA A 26 -30.66 1.84 -7.57
N ARG A 27 -29.96 2.46 -6.62
CA ARG A 27 -30.26 2.30 -5.19
C ARG A 27 -31.35 3.23 -4.68
N THR A 28 -31.40 4.46 -5.18
CA THR A 28 -32.38 5.47 -4.75
C THR A 28 -33.73 5.31 -5.44
N GLY A 29 -33.81 4.53 -6.52
CA GLY A 29 -35.02 4.36 -7.31
C GLY A 29 -35.33 5.55 -8.24
N PHE A 30 -34.43 6.54 -8.31
CA PHE A 30 -34.51 7.64 -9.26
C PHE A 30 -33.93 7.24 -10.61
N SER A 31 -34.33 7.93 -11.67
CA SER A 31 -33.66 7.77 -12.96
C SER A 31 -32.30 8.50 -12.96
N PRO A 32 -31.28 7.99 -13.67
CA PRO A 32 -29.98 8.66 -13.76
C PRO A 32 -30.07 10.09 -14.30
N SER A 33 -31.02 10.35 -15.21
CA SER A 33 -31.22 11.69 -15.79
C SER A 33 -31.81 12.68 -14.78
N VAL A 34 -32.70 12.23 -13.89
CA VAL A 34 -33.27 13.08 -12.83
C VAL A 34 -32.20 13.40 -11.79
N LEU A 35 -31.42 12.41 -11.33
CA LEU A 35 -30.32 12.68 -10.40
C LEU A 35 -29.25 13.58 -11.00
N SER A 36 -28.91 13.39 -12.27
CA SER A 36 -27.98 14.27 -12.96
C SER A 36 -28.50 15.71 -13.03
N ALA A 37 -29.77 15.90 -13.41
CA ALA A 37 -30.39 17.22 -13.48
C ALA A 37 -30.45 17.92 -12.11
N LEU A 38 -30.77 17.17 -11.06
CA LEU A 38 -30.75 17.66 -9.68
C LEU A 38 -29.34 18.11 -9.27
N TYR A 39 -28.35 17.27 -9.55
CA TYR A 39 -26.96 17.50 -9.15
C TYR A 39 -26.28 18.64 -9.91
N SER A 40 -26.43 18.71 -11.24
CA SER A 40 -25.68 19.65 -12.08
C SER A 40 -26.37 21.00 -12.27
N THR A 41 -27.68 21.09 -12.01
CA THR A 41 -28.49 22.24 -12.44
C THR A 41 -29.44 22.73 -11.36
N VAL A 42 -30.35 21.87 -10.87
CA VAL A 42 -31.41 22.33 -9.95
C VAL A 42 -30.84 22.78 -8.61
N ILE A 43 -29.99 21.97 -7.95
CA ILE A 43 -29.47 22.33 -6.62
C ILE A 43 -28.47 23.50 -6.70
N PRO A 44 -27.52 23.53 -7.66
CA PRO A 44 -26.62 24.68 -7.82
C PRO A 44 -27.35 26.00 -8.10
N GLU A 45 -28.37 26.00 -8.97
CA GLU A 45 -29.12 27.23 -9.26
C GLU A 45 -30.00 27.64 -8.07
N TYR A 46 -30.60 26.68 -7.38
CA TYR A 46 -31.34 26.94 -6.14
C TYR A 46 -30.45 27.61 -5.07
N GLU A 47 -29.23 27.12 -4.86
CA GLU A 47 -28.29 27.76 -3.90
C GLU A 47 -27.87 29.16 -4.33
N LYS A 48 -27.65 29.38 -5.63
CA LYS A 48 -27.32 30.69 -6.18
C LYS A 48 -28.46 31.70 -6.00
N ASN A 49 -29.70 31.30 -6.26
CA ASN A 49 -30.88 32.16 -6.10
C ASN A 49 -31.10 32.53 -4.63
N LEU A 50 -30.88 31.59 -3.70
CA LEU A 50 -30.89 31.90 -2.26
C LEU A 50 -29.82 32.91 -1.85
N GLN A 51 -28.60 32.81 -2.41
CA GLN A 51 -27.53 33.78 -2.15
C GLN A 51 -27.87 35.17 -2.70
N GLN A 52 -28.72 35.25 -3.71
CA GLN A 52 -29.25 36.50 -4.27
C GLN A 52 -30.44 37.07 -3.48
N GLY A 53 -30.86 36.38 -2.40
CA GLY A 53 -31.90 36.85 -1.48
C GLY A 53 -33.32 36.45 -1.88
N GLU A 54 -33.49 35.52 -2.83
CA GLU A 54 -34.82 34.98 -3.18
C GLU A 54 -35.41 34.14 -2.05
N ASP A 55 -36.75 34.12 -1.97
CA ASP A 55 -37.43 33.20 -1.06
C ASP A 55 -37.18 31.74 -1.46
N GLN A 56 -37.19 30.89 -0.45
CA GLN A 56 -36.95 29.47 -0.55
C GLN A 56 -37.86 28.75 -1.57
N GLU A 57 -39.14 29.10 -1.66
CA GLU A 57 -40.04 28.48 -2.64
C GLU A 57 -39.80 28.98 -4.06
N GLU A 58 -39.60 30.30 -4.21
CA GLU A 58 -39.37 30.97 -5.49
C GLU A 58 -38.06 30.51 -6.13
N ALA A 59 -36.98 30.43 -5.33
CA ALA A 59 -35.68 29.96 -5.77
C ALA A 59 -35.74 28.52 -6.32
N LEU A 60 -36.53 27.64 -5.68
CA LEU A 60 -36.68 26.26 -6.12
C LEU A 60 -37.53 26.16 -7.39
N ASP A 61 -38.60 26.94 -7.49
CA ASP A 61 -39.43 26.98 -8.70
C ASP A 61 -38.62 27.48 -9.90
N HIS A 62 -37.83 28.54 -9.73
CA HIS A 62 -36.91 29.05 -10.77
C HIS A 62 -35.88 27.99 -11.19
N ALA A 63 -35.28 27.29 -10.25
CA ALA A 63 -34.31 26.23 -10.56
C ALA A 63 -34.94 25.04 -11.29
N LEU A 64 -36.19 24.69 -10.96
CA LEU A 64 -36.90 23.58 -11.59
C LEU A 64 -37.35 23.89 -13.02
N ILE A 65 -37.58 25.16 -13.38
CA ILE A 65 -37.91 25.55 -14.76
C ILE A 65 -36.78 25.20 -15.73
N LEU A 66 -35.52 25.18 -15.25
CA LEU A 66 -34.36 24.86 -16.08
C LEU A 66 -34.30 23.40 -16.52
N VAL A 67 -35.13 22.52 -15.94
CA VAL A 67 -35.12 21.08 -16.21
C VAL A 67 -36.54 20.58 -16.49
N ASN A 68 -36.70 19.76 -17.54
CA ASN A 68 -38.03 19.29 -17.96
C ASN A 68 -38.44 17.95 -17.33
N ASN A 69 -37.56 17.33 -16.55
CA ASN A 69 -37.70 15.96 -16.06
C ASN A 69 -37.87 15.86 -14.54
N VAL A 70 -37.93 16.99 -13.82
CA VAL A 70 -38.06 17.02 -12.35
C VAL A 70 -39.33 17.77 -11.96
N SER A 71 -40.19 17.15 -11.15
CA SER A 71 -41.42 17.77 -10.63
C SER A 71 -41.25 18.14 -9.16
N ARG A 72 -41.56 19.39 -8.78
CA ARG A 72 -41.50 19.87 -7.38
C ARG A 72 -42.22 18.93 -6.41
N LYS A 73 -43.47 18.56 -6.74
CA LYS A 73 -44.30 17.70 -5.90
C LYS A 73 -43.69 16.32 -5.69
N LYS A 74 -43.17 15.70 -6.76
CA LYS A 74 -42.52 14.37 -6.68
C LYS A 74 -41.19 14.45 -5.93
N LEU A 75 -40.39 15.48 -6.20
CA LEU A 75 -39.11 15.70 -5.53
C LEU A 75 -39.30 15.88 -4.03
N MET A 76 -40.18 16.77 -3.60
CA MET A 76 -40.43 17.02 -2.17
C MET A 76 -41.00 15.78 -1.45
N ALA A 77 -41.89 15.02 -2.09
CA ALA A 77 -42.43 13.79 -1.52
C ALA A 77 -41.37 12.68 -1.36
N SER A 78 -40.40 12.62 -2.26
CA SER A 78 -39.35 11.59 -2.29
C SER A 78 -38.06 11.98 -1.57
N LEU A 79 -37.92 13.25 -1.19
CA LEU A 79 -36.71 13.80 -0.59
C LEU A 79 -36.26 13.11 0.71
N PRO A 80 -37.16 12.75 1.66
CA PRO A 80 -36.75 12.03 2.86
C PRO A 80 -36.21 10.62 2.55
N SER A 81 -36.84 9.91 1.60
CA SER A 81 -36.42 8.58 1.16
C SER A 81 -35.08 8.62 0.43
N LEU A 82 -34.87 9.66 -0.39
CA LEU A 82 -33.62 9.89 -1.10
C LEU A 82 -32.46 10.09 -0.11
N LEU A 83 -32.64 10.97 0.89
CA LEU A 83 -31.63 11.22 1.92
C LEU A 83 -31.32 9.98 2.75
N SER A 84 -32.35 9.26 3.22
CA SER A 84 -32.17 8.01 3.97
C SER A 84 -31.34 7.00 3.17
N THR A 85 -31.66 6.83 1.89
CA THR A 85 -30.92 5.89 1.03
C THR A 85 -29.48 6.34 0.83
N LEU A 86 -29.26 7.61 0.48
CA LEU A 86 -27.93 8.18 0.28
C LEU A 86 -27.06 8.12 1.55
N ALA A 87 -27.66 8.25 2.74
CA ALA A 87 -26.97 8.12 4.02
C ALA A 87 -26.47 6.69 4.28
N THR A 88 -27.28 5.68 3.89
CA THR A 88 -26.91 4.25 4.02
C THR A 88 -26.00 3.73 2.91
N MET A 89 -25.74 4.53 1.87
CA MET A 89 -24.80 4.15 0.82
C MET A 89 -23.37 4.27 1.34
N ASP A 90 -22.75 3.13 1.63
CA ASP A 90 -21.32 3.08 1.89
C ASP A 90 -20.54 3.30 0.60
N VAL A 91 -19.46 4.08 0.72
CA VAL A 91 -18.43 4.14 -0.31
C VAL A 91 -17.69 2.80 -0.25
N PRO A 92 -17.67 2.00 -1.34
CA PRO A 92 -16.77 0.86 -1.40
C PRO A 92 -15.37 1.37 -1.05
N ALA A 93 -14.63 0.65 -0.20
CA ALA A 93 -13.23 0.93 0.08
C ALA A 93 -12.40 0.77 -1.20
N LEU A 94 -12.54 1.71 -2.11
CA LEU A 94 -11.67 1.95 -3.23
C LEU A 94 -10.58 2.89 -2.71
N PRO A 95 -9.31 2.62 -3.04
CA PRO A 95 -8.18 3.32 -2.47
C PRO A 95 -8.42 4.81 -2.64
N HIS A 96 -8.28 5.57 -1.54
CA HIS A 96 -8.23 7.02 -1.54
C HIS A 96 -7.60 7.49 -2.85
N LYS A 97 -8.24 8.43 -3.56
CA LYS A 97 -7.53 9.23 -4.57
C LYS A 97 -6.49 10.08 -3.86
N GLY A 98 -5.41 9.44 -3.41
CA GLY A 98 -4.26 10.08 -2.79
C GLY A 98 -3.46 10.77 -3.87
N TYR A 99 -3.39 12.10 -3.80
CA TYR A 99 -2.30 12.91 -4.34
C TYR A 99 -1.83 12.56 -5.78
N PHE A 100 -2.73 12.60 -6.77
CA PHE A 100 -2.38 12.47 -8.19
C PHE A 100 -1.72 13.71 -8.82
N GLY A 101 -0.88 14.42 -8.04
CA GLY A 101 0.02 15.44 -8.56
C GLY A 101 1.45 14.96 -8.76
N ASN A 102 1.84 13.84 -8.11
CA ASN A 102 3.21 13.33 -8.18
C ASN A 102 3.35 12.26 -9.27
N PRO A 103 4.11 12.52 -10.35
CA PRO A 103 4.33 11.54 -11.43
C PRO A 103 5.00 10.26 -10.93
N PHE A 104 5.84 10.34 -9.89
CA PHE A 104 6.53 9.18 -9.33
C PHE A 104 5.56 8.21 -8.66
N LEU A 105 4.60 8.70 -7.86
CA LEU A 105 3.61 7.84 -7.22
C LEU A 105 2.70 7.16 -8.26
N SER A 106 2.39 7.88 -9.33
CA SER A 106 1.66 7.29 -10.47
C SER A 106 2.49 6.19 -11.16
N ALA A 107 3.80 6.40 -11.33
CA ALA A 107 4.70 5.40 -11.88
C ALA A 107 4.84 4.16 -10.98
N ILE A 108 4.87 4.33 -9.65
CA ILE A 108 4.84 3.22 -8.70
C ILE A 108 3.54 2.41 -8.84
N GLY A 109 2.38 3.07 -8.88
CA GLY A 109 1.10 2.40 -9.08
C GLY A 109 1.04 1.62 -10.41
N GLN A 110 1.54 2.21 -11.50
CA GLN A 110 1.65 1.52 -12.80
C GLN A 110 2.63 0.35 -12.75
N GLY A 111 3.76 0.51 -12.07
CA GLY A 111 4.75 -0.55 -11.87
C GLY A 111 4.19 -1.75 -11.10
N MET A 112 3.38 -1.50 -10.07
CA MET A 112 2.70 -2.55 -9.30
C MET A 112 1.72 -3.34 -10.18
N ALA A 113 0.96 -2.65 -11.03
CA ALA A 113 0.07 -3.29 -11.98
C ALA A 113 0.83 -4.06 -13.07
N ALA A 114 1.97 -3.54 -13.52
CA ALA A 114 2.80 -4.21 -14.53
C ALA A 114 3.46 -5.50 -14.00
N ALA A 115 3.80 -5.55 -12.70
CA ALA A 115 4.42 -6.71 -12.06
C ALA A 115 3.56 -7.99 -12.18
N VAL A 116 2.22 -7.86 -12.22
CA VAL A 116 1.28 -8.98 -12.39
C VAL A 116 1.63 -9.84 -13.61
N LYS A 117 2.17 -9.24 -14.68
CA LYS A 117 2.50 -9.94 -15.93
C LYS A 117 3.69 -10.89 -15.81
N GLY A 118 4.56 -10.72 -14.81
CA GLY A 118 5.82 -11.45 -14.69
C GLY A 118 6.07 -12.10 -13.35
N ILE A 119 5.24 -11.84 -12.34
CA ILE A 119 5.48 -12.31 -10.97
C ILE A 119 5.09 -13.78 -10.74
N GLU A 120 4.19 -14.34 -11.57
CA GLU A 120 3.63 -15.70 -11.38
C GLU A 120 4.68 -16.78 -11.12
N PRO A 121 5.80 -16.87 -11.88
CA PRO A 121 6.82 -17.89 -11.63
C PRO A 121 7.46 -17.78 -10.25
N PHE A 122 7.39 -16.61 -9.62
CA PHE A 122 7.97 -16.29 -8.32
C PHE A 122 6.94 -16.24 -7.19
N CYS A 123 5.64 -16.39 -7.48
CA CYS A 123 4.62 -16.49 -6.45
C CYS A 123 4.79 -17.77 -5.62
N GLY A 124 4.49 -17.65 -4.34
CA GLY A 124 4.62 -18.74 -3.38
C GLY A 124 5.17 -18.29 -2.04
N THR A 125 5.34 -19.28 -1.16
CA THR A 125 5.85 -19.10 0.19
C THR A 125 7.35 -19.38 0.22
N TYR A 126 8.09 -18.55 0.95
CA TYR A 126 9.54 -18.61 1.11
C TYR A 126 9.93 -18.54 2.58
N LEU A 127 11.06 -19.16 2.92
CA LEU A 127 11.83 -18.79 4.10
C LEU A 127 12.98 -17.91 3.63
N SER A 128 13.10 -16.73 4.22
CA SER A 128 14.24 -15.86 4.02
C SER A 128 15.32 -16.15 5.07
N TYR A 129 16.58 -16.00 4.67
CA TYR A 129 17.75 -16.16 5.52
C TYR A 129 18.62 -14.92 5.41
N SER A 130 18.97 -14.33 6.55
CA SER A 130 19.83 -13.15 6.64
C SER A 130 20.50 -13.06 8.01
N ILE A 131 21.54 -12.24 8.13
CA ILE A 131 22.18 -11.97 9.42
C ILE A 131 21.27 -11.11 10.32
N SER A 132 21.17 -11.49 11.60
CA SER A 132 20.47 -10.71 12.62
C SER A 132 21.16 -9.37 12.93
N SER A 133 20.38 -8.38 13.40
CA SER A 133 20.89 -7.05 13.76
C SER A 133 21.72 -7.05 15.05
N ASN A 134 21.43 -7.96 15.97
CA ASN A 134 21.97 -7.99 17.34
C ASN A 134 22.91 -9.18 17.61
N GLY A 135 23.45 -9.81 16.57
CA GLY A 135 24.45 -10.86 16.74
C GLY A 135 24.66 -11.69 15.49
N LYS A 136 25.67 -12.56 15.54
CA LYS A 136 26.01 -13.56 14.51
C LYS A 136 25.00 -14.73 14.51
N LYS A 137 23.71 -14.41 14.51
CA LYS A 137 22.60 -15.39 14.44
C LYS A 137 21.99 -15.39 13.05
N LEU A 138 21.59 -16.57 12.59
CA LEU A 138 20.83 -16.72 11.35
C LEU A 138 19.38 -16.33 11.64
N LYS A 139 18.91 -15.27 10.98
CA LYS A 139 17.51 -14.84 11.04
C LYS A 139 16.74 -15.53 9.93
N ILE A 140 15.71 -16.29 10.30
CA ILE A 140 14.89 -17.09 9.41
C ILE A 140 13.46 -16.58 9.49
N GLU A 141 12.95 -15.98 8.42
CA GLU A 141 11.64 -15.32 8.43
C GLU A 141 10.80 -15.71 7.21
N PRO A 142 9.52 -16.07 7.39
CA PRO A 142 8.64 -16.41 6.28
C PRO A 142 8.21 -15.18 5.47
N TYR A 143 8.19 -15.36 4.15
CA TYR A 143 7.69 -14.38 3.18
C TYR A 143 6.70 -15.06 2.22
N LEU A 144 5.71 -14.31 1.77
CA LEU A 144 4.79 -14.72 0.72
C LEU A 144 4.82 -13.71 -0.41
N LEU A 145 5.00 -14.17 -1.64
CA LEU A 145 4.80 -13.37 -2.85
C LEU A 145 3.51 -13.82 -3.53
N ALA A 146 2.60 -12.90 -3.78
CA ALA A 146 1.29 -13.22 -4.36
C ALA A 146 0.79 -12.08 -5.26
N MET A 147 -0.17 -12.42 -6.12
CA MET A 147 -1.05 -11.42 -6.72
C MET A 147 -2.15 -11.08 -5.72
N ALA A 148 -2.57 -9.83 -5.69
CA ALA A 148 -3.75 -9.42 -4.91
C ALA A 148 -5.00 -10.15 -5.42
N ASP A 149 -6.02 -10.31 -4.56
CA ASP A 149 -7.24 -11.07 -4.91
C ASP A 149 -8.02 -10.46 -6.08
N ASN A 150 -7.89 -9.15 -6.26
CA ASN A 150 -8.48 -8.42 -7.37
C ASN A 150 -7.68 -8.57 -8.69
N GLY A 151 -6.51 -9.20 -8.66
CA GLY A 151 -5.61 -9.38 -9.80
C GLY A 151 -4.98 -8.10 -10.33
N LEU A 152 -5.07 -6.97 -9.60
CA LEU A 152 -4.66 -5.66 -10.11
C LEU A 152 -3.20 -5.31 -9.81
N TYR A 153 -2.59 -5.93 -8.81
CA TYR A 153 -1.21 -5.69 -8.42
C TYR A 153 -0.59 -6.92 -7.75
N ALA A 154 0.74 -6.92 -7.67
CA ALA A 154 1.50 -7.88 -6.89
C ALA A 154 1.79 -7.33 -5.49
N GLU A 155 1.78 -8.20 -4.49
CA GLU A 155 2.00 -7.86 -3.09
C GLU A 155 2.85 -8.92 -2.40
N ALA A 156 3.39 -8.53 -1.25
CA ALA A 156 4.18 -9.42 -0.41
C ALA A 156 3.69 -9.36 1.04
N PHE A 157 3.84 -10.48 1.74
CA PHE A 157 3.63 -10.56 3.17
C PHE A 157 4.89 -11.08 3.85
N HIS A 158 5.11 -10.63 5.08
CA HIS A 158 6.28 -10.98 5.89
C HIS A 158 5.86 -11.15 7.35
N ASN A 159 6.23 -12.26 7.98
CA ASN A 159 6.14 -12.38 9.42
C ASN A 159 7.55 -12.34 10.00
N ASN A 160 7.85 -11.36 10.84
CA ASN A 160 9.18 -11.22 11.41
C ASN A 160 9.41 -12.21 12.56
N ALA A 161 10.67 -12.35 12.99
CA ALA A 161 11.03 -13.24 14.09
C ALA A 161 10.47 -12.83 15.46
N TYR A 162 9.84 -11.66 15.56
CA TYR A 162 9.27 -11.09 16.79
C TYR A 162 7.73 -11.14 16.80
N GLY A 163 7.11 -11.75 15.78
CA GLY A 163 5.67 -11.95 15.70
C GLY A 163 4.87 -10.82 15.04
N ALA A 164 5.52 -9.80 14.48
CA ALA A 164 4.83 -8.78 13.69
C ALA A 164 4.60 -9.25 12.25
N GLN A 165 3.49 -8.81 11.67
CA GLN A 165 3.12 -9.08 10.28
C GLN A 165 3.15 -7.79 9.47
N HIS A 166 3.76 -7.86 8.30
CA HIS A 166 3.88 -6.74 7.38
C HIS A 166 3.26 -7.11 6.03
N GLN A 167 2.54 -6.16 5.45
CA GLN A 167 2.11 -6.19 4.06
C GLN A 167 2.95 -5.19 3.28
N GLY A 168 3.41 -5.61 2.11
CA GLY A 168 4.31 -4.83 1.26
C GLY A 168 3.88 -4.83 -0.20
N ALA A 169 4.43 -3.87 -0.93
CA ALA A 169 4.22 -3.73 -2.37
C ALA A 169 5.34 -4.46 -3.14
N VAL A 170 4.98 -5.09 -4.26
CA VAL A 170 5.93 -5.74 -5.17
C VAL A 170 5.99 -4.98 -6.49
N LEU A 171 7.22 -4.70 -6.94
CA LEU A 171 7.54 -4.10 -8.23
C LEU A 171 8.54 -5.01 -8.96
N MET A 172 8.58 -4.92 -10.29
CA MET A 172 9.55 -5.65 -11.10
C MET A 172 10.24 -4.73 -12.09
N ASN A 173 11.53 -4.95 -12.29
CA ASN A 173 12.29 -4.34 -13.38
C ASN A 173 12.44 -5.35 -14.52
N GLY A 174 11.37 -5.48 -15.31
CA GLY A 174 11.27 -6.53 -16.33
C GLY A 174 11.57 -7.92 -15.76
N ALA A 175 12.41 -8.69 -16.44
CA ALA A 175 12.88 -9.99 -15.98
C ALA A 175 14.21 -9.94 -15.21
N SER A 176 14.62 -8.77 -14.70
CA SER A 176 15.94 -8.59 -14.08
C SER A 176 15.92 -8.63 -12.55
N HIS A 177 14.95 -7.98 -11.92
CA HIS A 177 14.87 -7.83 -10.46
C HIS A 177 13.42 -7.76 -9.98
N ILE A 178 13.21 -8.23 -8.75
CA ILE A 178 12.00 -8.02 -7.97
C ILE A 178 12.35 -7.06 -6.84
N TYR A 179 11.52 -6.05 -6.65
CA TYR A 179 11.64 -5.07 -5.60
C TYR A 179 10.46 -5.22 -4.66
N ILE A 180 10.71 -5.29 -3.36
CA ILE A 180 9.69 -5.45 -2.33
C ILE A 180 9.89 -4.34 -1.30
N CYS A 181 8.84 -3.59 -1.02
CA CYS A 181 8.87 -2.51 -0.05
C CYS A 181 7.83 -2.76 1.04
N PHE A 182 8.24 -2.63 2.30
CA PHE A 182 7.38 -2.79 3.46
C PHE A 182 7.48 -1.57 4.37
N ASN A 183 6.49 -1.39 5.23
CA ASN A 183 6.55 -0.48 6.37
C ASN A 183 6.67 -1.29 7.67
N GLU A 184 7.71 -1.01 8.46
CA GLU A 184 8.01 -1.71 9.72
C GLU A 184 7.06 -1.32 10.85
N PHE A 185 6.65 -0.05 10.92
CA PHE A 185 5.72 0.43 11.93
C PHE A 185 4.32 0.66 11.34
N GLN A 186 3.31 0.58 12.20
CA GLN A 186 1.96 1.05 11.87
C GLN A 186 1.90 2.58 11.96
N ASP A 187 0.92 3.19 11.30
CA ASP A 187 0.73 4.64 11.24
C ASP A 187 0.88 5.33 12.62
N PRO A 188 1.49 6.53 12.70
CA PRO A 188 1.72 7.48 11.61
C PRO A 188 3.15 7.53 11.03
N GLN A 189 4.08 6.70 11.52
CA GLN A 189 5.49 6.77 11.10
C GLN A 189 5.79 5.80 9.94
N LEU A 190 6.41 6.31 8.87
CA LEU A 190 6.98 5.48 7.82
C LEU A 190 8.41 5.08 8.20
N SER A 191 8.60 3.80 8.53
CA SER A 191 9.92 3.16 8.63
C SER A 191 10.00 2.09 7.56
N LEU A 192 10.53 2.47 6.40
CA LEU A 192 10.57 1.58 5.25
C LEU A 192 11.75 0.63 5.35
N PHE A 193 11.49 -0.63 5.01
CA PHE A 193 12.54 -1.56 4.63
C PHE A 193 12.27 -2.15 3.27
N TYR A 194 13.35 -2.50 2.58
CA TYR A 194 13.33 -2.79 1.17
C TYR A 194 14.17 -4.01 0.83
N ILE A 195 13.66 -4.85 -0.06
CA ILE A 195 14.34 -6.03 -0.57
C ILE A 195 14.44 -5.93 -2.09
N CYS A 196 15.64 -6.13 -2.62
CA CYS A 196 15.90 -6.26 -4.04
C CYS A 196 16.43 -7.66 -4.34
N LEU A 197 15.62 -8.48 -5.00
CA LEU A 197 15.96 -9.84 -5.41
C LEU A 197 16.36 -9.87 -6.89
N LYS A 198 17.42 -10.62 -7.20
CA LYS A 198 17.83 -10.88 -8.58
C LYS A 198 17.00 -12.00 -9.18
N ILE A 199 16.43 -11.77 -10.36
CA ILE A 199 15.72 -12.80 -11.11
C ILE A 199 16.75 -13.66 -11.88
N PRO A 200 16.79 -14.98 -11.64
CA PRO A 200 17.62 -15.89 -12.43
C PRO A 200 16.93 -16.26 -13.76
N MET A 201 17.70 -16.70 -14.75
CA MET A 201 17.19 -17.27 -16.00
C MET A 201 16.72 -18.72 -15.77
N TYR A 202 15.76 -18.91 -14.85
CA TYR A 202 15.24 -20.22 -14.46
C TYR A 202 13.76 -20.10 -14.10
N ASP A 203 12.92 -21.00 -14.62
CA ASP A 203 11.50 -21.02 -14.29
C ASP A 203 11.30 -21.60 -12.88
N ARG A 204 10.50 -20.93 -12.04
CA ARG A 204 10.23 -21.32 -10.64
C ARG A 204 11.50 -21.68 -9.85
N PRO A 205 12.44 -20.73 -9.67
CA PRO A 205 13.71 -21.03 -9.02
C PRO A 205 13.53 -21.49 -7.57
N PRO A 206 14.36 -22.44 -7.10
CA PRO A 206 14.30 -22.93 -5.73
C PRO A 206 14.70 -21.85 -4.71
N PHE A 207 15.49 -20.85 -5.15
CA PHE A 207 15.84 -19.71 -4.32
C PHE A 207 16.03 -18.43 -5.12
N LEU A 208 15.89 -17.29 -4.44
CA LEU A 208 16.16 -15.94 -4.95
C LEU A 208 17.19 -15.27 -4.03
N ARG A 209 18.19 -14.61 -4.63
CA ARG A 209 19.26 -13.93 -3.90
C ARG A 209 19.09 -12.42 -4.04
N GLY A 210 19.41 -11.68 -2.98
CA GLY A 210 19.25 -10.24 -3.03
C GLY A 210 19.94 -9.49 -1.90
N LEU A 211 19.57 -8.22 -1.81
CA LEU A 211 19.93 -7.33 -0.71
C LEU A 211 18.67 -6.89 0.05
N TYR A 212 18.82 -6.78 1.35
CA TYR A 212 17.85 -6.27 2.31
C TYR A 212 18.39 -4.99 2.92
N LEU A 213 17.68 -3.88 2.77
CA LEU A 213 18.02 -2.56 3.27
C LEU A 213 17.00 -2.16 4.35
N CYS A 214 17.47 -1.81 5.52
CA CYS A 214 16.64 -1.37 6.65
C CYS A 214 17.43 -0.44 7.57
N LEU A 215 16.85 -0.09 8.71
CA LEU A 215 17.54 0.56 9.82
C LEU A 215 17.97 -0.48 10.86
N ASP A 216 19.06 -0.21 11.59
CA ASP A 216 19.39 -0.95 12.80
C ASP A 216 18.70 -0.33 14.04
N TYR A 217 18.94 -0.89 15.23
CA TYR A 217 18.32 -0.39 16.48
C TYR A 217 18.72 1.04 16.84
N ASN A 218 19.86 1.50 16.33
CA ASN A 218 20.33 2.87 16.52
C ASN A 218 19.85 3.79 15.39
N HIS A 219 18.91 3.31 14.55
CA HIS A 219 18.37 3.98 13.37
C HIS A 219 19.44 4.28 12.31
N ASN A 220 20.55 3.54 12.30
CA ASN A 220 21.55 3.68 11.25
C ASN A 220 21.15 2.86 10.01
N PRO A 221 21.32 3.40 8.79
CA PRO A 221 21.09 2.64 7.56
C PRO A 221 22.02 1.43 7.45
N ILE A 222 21.45 0.30 7.07
CA ILE A 222 22.16 -0.97 6.89
C ILE A 222 21.63 -1.74 5.69
N ALA A 223 22.54 -2.28 4.89
CA ALA A 223 22.26 -3.23 3.81
C ALA A 223 22.87 -4.58 4.14
N ARG A 224 22.18 -5.69 3.84
CA ARG A 224 22.63 -7.06 4.11
C ARG A 224 22.27 -7.99 2.96
N ARG A 225 23.00 -9.09 2.82
CA ARG A 225 22.54 -10.20 1.98
C ARG A 225 21.28 -10.85 2.54
N ILE A 226 20.41 -11.27 1.63
CA ILE A 226 19.23 -12.07 1.93
C ILE A 226 19.06 -13.16 0.88
N LEU A 227 18.65 -14.34 1.33
CA LEU A 227 18.34 -15.49 0.50
C LEU A 227 16.92 -15.95 0.76
N PHE A 228 16.06 -15.97 -0.26
CA PHE A 228 14.72 -16.54 -0.20
C PHE A 228 14.78 -17.97 -0.71
N VAL A 229 14.46 -18.96 0.14
CA VAL A 229 14.35 -20.38 -0.25
C VAL A 229 12.88 -20.74 -0.33
N ARG A 230 12.44 -21.20 -1.51
CA ARG A 230 11.04 -21.55 -1.77
C ARG A 230 10.63 -22.75 -0.93
N GLN A 231 9.49 -22.62 -0.25
CA GLN A 231 8.86 -23.69 0.52
C GLN A 231 7.70 -24.33 -0.24
N SER A 232 6.88 -23.51 -0.89
CA SER A 232 5.76 -23.99 -1.68
C SER A 232 5.34 -22.97 -2.74
N SER A 233 4.61 -23.43 -3.75
CA SER A 233 3.91 -22.56 -4.71
C SER A 233 2.56 -22.06 -4.18
N SER A 234 2.20 -22.35 -2.92
CA SER A 234 0.95 -21.88 -2.34
C SER A 234 1.01 -20.38 -2.08
N THR A 235 -0.07 -19.69 -2.47
CA THR A 235 -0.32 -18.28 -2.17
C THR A 235 -1.42 -18.08 -1.13
N ASP A 236 -1.76 -19.12 -0.37
CA ASP A 236 -2.81 -19.06 0.64
C ASP A 236 -2.39 -18.21 1.84
N ARG A 237 -3.08 -17.09 2.04
CA ARG A 237 -2.74 -16.12 3.10
C ARG A 237 -3.03 -16.68 4.49
N GLU A 238 -4.04 -17.54 4.65
CA GLU A 238 -4.39 -18.11 5.96
C GLU A 238 -3.35 -19.11 6.46
N SER A 239 -2.83 -19.96 5.56
CA SER A 239 -1.71 -20.84 5.86
C SER A 239 -0.45 -20.04 6.18
N PHE A 240 -0.17 -18.99 5.40
CA PHE A 240 0.99 -18.12 5.63
C PHE A 240 0.94 -17.41 7.00
N ARG A 241 -0.22 -16.90 7.41
CA ARG A 241 -0.41 -16.23 8.71
C ARG A 241 0.00 -17.08 9.91
N LYS A 242 -0.02 -18.40 9.78
CA LYS A 242 0.36 -19.35 10.83
C LYS A 242 1.88 -19.60 10.91
N MET A 243 2.64 -19.19 9.90
CA MET A 243 4.09 -19.34 9.90
C MET A 243 4.75 -18.33 10.83
N GLN A 244 5.83 -18.73 11.50
CA GLN A 244 6.57 -17.88 12.43
C GLN A 244 8.04 -17.79 12.01
N GLY A 245 8.60 -16.59 12.13
CA GLY A 245 10.05 -16.40 12.03
C GLY A 245 10.74 -16.78 13.34
N PHE A 246 12.03 -17.09 13.25
CA PHE A 246 12.88 -17.40 14.39
C PHE A 246 14.34 -17.07 14.10
N MET A 247 15.17 -17.14 15.14
CA MET A 247 16.62 -16.97 15.04
C MET A 247 17.30 -18.22 15.54
N LYS A 248 18.35 -18.65 14.84
CA LYS A 248 19.20 -19.77 15.25
C LYS A 248 20.63 -19.30 15.49
N ASP A 249 21.23 -19.83 16.55
CA ASP A 249 22.68 -19.74 16.78
C ASP A 249 23.43 -20.71 15.85
N PHE A 250 24.71 -20.45 15.60
CA PHE A 250 25.51 -21.23 14.63
C PHE A 250 25.63 -22.72 14.98
N ASP A 251 25.60 -23.05 16.27
CA ASP A 251 25.64 -24.43 16.78
C ASP A 251 24.33 -25.19 16.52
N GLN A 252 23.20 -24.49 16.37
CA GLN A 252 21.88 -25.06 16.11
C GLN A 252 21.58 -25.29 14.62
N LEU A 253 22.48 -24.88 13.73
CA LEU A 253 22.28 -24.97 12.28
C LEU A 253 22.54 -26.39 11.76
N ASP A 254 21.66 -26.85 10.88
CA ASP A 254 21.89 -28.05 10.08
C ASP A 254 22.93 -27.80 8.96
N GLU A 255 23.26 -28.84 8.18
CA GLU A 255 24.29 -28.75 7.14
C GLU A 255 23.97 -27.75 6.03
N ASP A 256 22.70 -27.61 5.65
CA ASP A 256 22.30 -26.70 4.58
C ASP A 256 22.17 -25.27 5.11
N GLU A 257 21.64 -25.10 6.33
CA GLU A 257 21.60 -23.83 7.03
C GLU A 257 22.99 -23.25 7.28
N ARG A 258 24.02 -24.09 7.51
CA ARG A 258 25.42 -23.65 7.61
C ARG A 258 25.93 -23.06 6.30
N LYS A 259 25.64 -23.69 5.15
CA LYS A 259 26.02 -23.15 3.84
C LYS A 259 25.33 -21.82 3.57
N ILE A 260 24.07 -21.68 3.99
CA ILE A 260 23.32 -20.43 3.86
C ILE A 260 23.92 -19.37 4.80
N TYR A 261 24.23 -19.73 6.04
CA TYR A 261 24.87 -18.84 7.00
C TYR A 261 26.19 -18.29 6.45
N ASP A 262 27.05 -19.15 5.91
CA ASP A 262 28.32 -18.76 5.29
C ASP A 262 28.14 -17.87 4.06
N TYR A 263 26.96 -17.90 3.42
CA TYR A 263 26.62 -17.00 2.31
C TYR A 263 26.00 -15.66 2.75
N THR A 264 25.32 -15.61 3.90
CA THR A 264 24.54 -14.41 4.31
C THR A 264 25.09 -13.66 5.52
N CYS A 265 26.01 -14.27 6.28
CA CYS A 265 26.40 -13.81 7.61
C CYS A 265 27.90 -13.55 7.76
N THR A 266 28.66 -13.39 6.66
CA THR A 266 30.08 -13.03 6.74
C THR A 266 30.27 -11.52 6.82
N GLU A 267 31.45 -11.06 7.27
CA GLU A 267 31.71 -9.64 7.54
C GLU A 267 31.51 -8.74 6.30
N ALA A 268 31.79 -9.24 5.11
CA ALA A 268 31.63 -8.52 3.85
C ALA A 268 30.16 -8.44 3.36
N ASP A 269 29.23 -9.13 4.03
CA ASP A 269 27.85 -9.27 3.60
C ASP A 269 26.93 -8.19 4.17
N SER A 270 27.49 -7.23 4.93
CA SER A 270 26.75 -6.07 5.41
C SER A 270 27.48 -4.76 5.19
N ILE A 271 26.75 -3.75 4.74
CA ILE A 271 27.23 -2.37 4.54
C ILE A 271 26.43 -1.47 5.47
N ARG A 272 27.10 -0.55 6.17
CA ARG A 272 26.52 0.22 7.26
C ARG A 272 27.05 1.63 7.27
N LEU A 273 26.21 2.53 7.76
CA LEU A 273 26.64 3.80 8.31
C LEU A 273 26.55 3.74 9.82
N CYS A 274 27.28 4.60 10.53
CA CYS A 274 27.10 4.79 11.96
C CYS A 274 27.42 6.22 12.36
N ASN A 275 26.74 6.71 13.40
CA ASN A 275 27.07 8.00 13.97
C ASN A 275 28.44 7.94 14.70
N ILE A 276 29.26 8.96 14.46
CA ILE A 276 30.46 9.20 15.26
C ILE A 276 30.11 9.91 16.57
N PRO A 277 30.81 9.62 17.68
CA PRO A 277 30.66 10.39 18.91
C PRO A 277 31.18 11.83 18.70
N SER A 278 30.31 12.82 18.88
CA SER A 278 30.64 14.26 18.80
C SER A 278 31.17 14.75 17.43
N PRO A 279 30.36 14.69 16.36
CA PRO A 279 30.76 15.08 15.01
C PRO A 279 31.18 16.55 14.93
N GLN A 280 32.27 16.83 14.23
CA GLN A 280 32.72 18.19 13.88
C GLN A 280 32.19 18.67 12.52
N MET A 281 31.54 17.77 11.76
CA MET A 281 31.06 17.91 10.39
C MET A 281 32.16 18.26 9.37
N ASP A 282 33.33 17.62 9.51
CA ASP A 282 34.47 17.79 8.61
C ASP A 282 34.91 16.49 7.92
N TYR A 283 35.97 16.53 7.11
CA TYR A 283 36.49 15.32 6.44
C TYR A 283 37.15 14.32 7.40
N GLY A 284 37.53 14.75 8.60
CA GLY A 284 38.05 13.89 9.67
C GLY A 284 36.97 12.94 10.20
N ASP A 285 35.74 13.44 10.34
CA ASP A 285 34.57 12.66 10.74
C ASP A 285 34.34 11.43 9.84
N LEU A 286 34.51 11.59 8.52
CA LEU A 286 34.36 10.50 7.54
C LEU A 286 35.42 9.40 7.74
N GLN A 287 36.65 9.81 8.08
CA GLN A 287 37.73 8.86 8.36
C GLN A 287 37.51 8.15 9.69
N GLN A 288 37.02 8.88 10.70
CA GLN A 288 36.68 8.33 12.00
C GLN A 288 35.53 7.31 11.92
N GLU A 289 34.45 7.62 11.18
CA GLU A 289 33.36 6.67 10.94
C GLU A 289 33.91 5.38 10.30
N LYS A 290 34.77 5.53 9.28
CA LYS A 290 35.36 4.38 8.60
C LYS A 290 36.27 3.55 9.52
N ALA A 291 36.99 4.18 10.44
CA ALA A 291 37.79 3.49 11.44
C ALA A 291 36.91 2.69 12.42
N ILE A 292 35.84 3.31 12.95
CA ILE A 292 34.89 2.65 13.87
C ILE A 292 34.27 1.41 13.21
N LEU A 293 33.88 1.50 11.94
CA LEU A 293 33.31 0.38 11.19
C LEU A 293 34.32 -0.74 10.93
N ARG A 294 35.63 -0.45 10.89
CA ARG A 294 36.69 -1.46 10.76
C ARG A 294 37.02 -2.15 12.07
N GLU A 295 36.94 -1.42 13.18
CA GLU A 295 37.21 -1.96 14.52
C GLU A 295 36.05 -2.80 15.06
N ASN A 296 34.83 -2.55 14.59
CA ASN A 296 33.64 -3.31 14.96
C ASN A 296 32.97 -3.99 13.74
N PRO A 297 33.65 -4.91 13.05
CA PRO A 297 33.00 -5.76 12.06
C PRO A 297 32.02 -6.67 12.81
N LYS A 298 30.72 -6.53 12.58
CA LYS A 298 29.74 -7.47 13.17
C LYS A 298 29.91 -8.86 12.57
#